data_AF-A0A8T5XW63-F1
#
_entry.id   AF-A0A8T5XW63-F1
#
_cell.length_a   1.000
_cell.length_b   1.000
_cell.length_c   1.000
_cell.angle_alpha   90.00
_cell.angle_beta   90.00
_cell.angle_gamma   90.00
#
_symmetry.space_group_name_H-M   'P 1'
#
loop_
_entity.id
_entity.type
_entity.pdbx_description
1 polymer ?
#
loop_
_entity_poly.entity_id
_entity_poly.type
_entity_poly.pdbx_seq_one_letter_code
_entity_poly.pdbx_strand_id
1 'polypeptide(L)'
;MLFASVKNGVFPDFLTKSNKHNVPQNGLIVQAIDVSIVMLLMVLMPSVNAIYSILVTMTAITSLLPYLLLFTTFLSLKKNRPNDKRPFKATRNSKVAKSIAIVGLLCYFLGMGLSLIPSDEYKTLMQKVIYEVEIIGDGFFISWLGFVIWNRYEKKVKNGKIDNKSA
;
A
#
# COMPACT_ATOMS: atom_id res chain seq x y z
N MET A 1 -11.63 -0.05 -5.95
CA MET A 1 -11.30 -0.94 -7.09
C MET A 1 -10.40 -2.12 -6.69
N LEU A 2 -9.58 -2.00 -5.63
CA LEU A 2 -8.69 -3.08 -5.17
C LEU A 2 -9.40 -4.45 -5.05
N PHE A 3 -10.50 -4.54 -4.29
CA PHE A 3 -11.21 -5.80 -4.07
C PHE A 3 -11.88 -6.39 -5.32
N ALA A 4 -12.08 -5.61 -6.38
CA ALA A 4 -12.68 -6.06 -7.64
C ALA A 4 -11.65 -6.52 -8.67
N SER A 5 -10.39 -6.06 -8.57
CA SER A 5 -9.34 -6.30 -9.56
C SER A 5 -8.31 -7.37 -9.13
N VAL A 6 -8.48 -7.95 -7.95
CA VAL A 6 -7.53 -8.94 -7.41
C VAL A 6 -7.86 -10.34 -7.91
N LYS A 7 -6.81 -11.12 -8.27
CA LYS A 7 -6.94 -12.53 -8.66
C LYS A 7 -7.66 -13.32 -7.57
N ASN A 8 -8.58 -14.20 -8.00
CA ASN A 8 -9.37 -15.02 -7.10
C ASN A 8 -8.47 -15.78 -6.10
N GLY A 9 -8.86 -15.69 -4.83
CA GLY A 9 -8.22 -16.38 -3.71
C GLY A 9 -6.95 -15.74 -3.13
N VAL A 10 -6.48 -14.62 -3.68
CA VAL A 10 -5.44 -13.79 -3.01
C VAL A 10 -6.04 -13.17 -1.75
N PHE A 11 -7.12 -12.41 -1.85
CA PHE A 11 -7.88 -11.93 -0.68
C PHE A 11 -8.86 -13.00 -0.16
N PRO A 12 -9.28 -12.93 1.13
CA PRO A 12 -10.38 -13.72 1.65
C PRO A 12 -11.66 -13.51 0.82
N ASP A 13 -12.35 -14.59 0.49
CA ASP A 13 -13.54 -14.58 -0.38
C ASP A 13 -14.67 -13.70 0.19
N PHE A 14 -14.68 -13.49 1.50
CA PHE A 14 -15.59 -12.56 2.17
C PHE A 14 -15.41 -11.10 1.71
N LEU A 15 -14.17 -10.63 1.49
CA LEU A 15 -13.86 -9.24 1.13
C LEU A 15 -14.05 -8.94 -0.35
N THR A 16 -13.86 -9.96 -1.20
CA THR A 16 -14.02 -9.85 -2.66
C THR A 16 -15.43 -10.21 -3.14
N LYS A 17 -16.32 -10.64 -2.24
CA LYS A 17 -17.71 -10.96 -2.57
C LYS A 17 -18.44 -9.73 -3.12
N SER A 18 -18.79 -9.80 -4.40
CA SER A 18 -19.57 -8.78 -5.08
C SER A 18 -21.07 -8.92 -4.82
N ASN A 19 -21.78 -7.79 -4.72
CA ASN A 19 -23.24 -7.75 -4.64
C ASN A 19 -23.88 -7.78 -6.04
N LYS A 20 -25.21 -7.62 -6.10
CA LYS A 20 -26.00 -7.61 -7.36
C LYS A 20 -25.55 -6.56 -8.38
N HIS A 21 -24.82 -5.52 -7.95
CA HIS A 21 -24.30 -4.44 -8.79
C HIS A 21 -22.81 -4.63 -9.12
N ASN A 22 -22.24 -5.82 -8.94
CA ASN A 22 -20.81 -6.11 -9.12
C ASN A 22 -19.87 -5.28 -8.23
N VAL A 23 -20.38 -4.78 -7.10
CA VAL A 23 -19.59 -3.99 -6.14
C VAL A 23 -19.13 -4.90 -4.99
N PRO A 24 -17.84 -4.93 -4.63
CA PRO A 24 -17.32 -5.66 -3.48
C PRO A 24 -17.73 -4.97 -2.17
N GLN A 25 -19.00 -5.12 -1.79
CA GLN A 25 -19.65 -4.39 -0.71
C GLN A 25 -18.99 -4.64 0.65
N ASN A 26 -18.61 -5.88 0.95
CA ASN A 26 -18.02 -6.23 2.24
C ASN A 26 -16.65 -5.56 2.44
N GLY A 27 -15.82 -5.52 1.40
CA GLY A 27 -14.53 -4.81 1.45
C GLY A 27 -14.70 -3.31 1.67
N LEU A 28 -15.70 -2.70 1.04
CA LEU A 28 -16.02 -1.27 1.24
C LEU A 28 -16.52 -1.00 2.66
N ILE A 29 -17.36 -1.87 3.21
CA ILE A 29 -17.86 -1.72 4.59
C ILE A 29 -16.72 -1.81 5.60
N VAL A 30 -15.82 -2.80 5.45
CA VAL A 30 -14.66 -2.94 6.34
C VAL A 30 -13.79 -1.69 6.28
N GLN A 31 -13.51 -1.18 5.08
CA GLN A 31 -12.75 0.06 4.91
C GLN A 31 -13.45 1.27 5.56
N ALA A 32 -14.78 1.38 5.40
CA ALA A 32 -15.54 2.49 5.98
C ALA A 32 -15.54 2.45 7.52
N ILE A 33 -15.65 1.25 8.11
CA ILE A 33 -15.55 1.05 9.56
C ILE A 33 -14.16 1.46 10.05
N ASP A 34 -13.10 1.03 9.37
CA ASP A 34 -11.72 1.32 9.72
C ASP A 34 -11.45 2.85 9.74
N VAL A 35 -11.80 3.55 8.66
CA VAL A 35 -11.68 5.02 8.58
C VAL A 35 -12.52 5.72 9.65
N SER A 36 -13.72 5.20 9.97
CA SER A 36 -14.57 5.78 11.01
C SER A 36 -13.94 5.66 12.40
N ILE A 37 -13.28 4.53 12.70
CA ILE A 37 -12.56 4.33 13.97
C ILE A 37 -11.40 5.31 14.09
N VAL A 38 -10.58 5.44 13.04
CA VAL A 38 -9.45 6.39 13.03
C VAL A 38 -9.94 7.82 13.25
N MET A 39 -11.02 8.23 12.57
CA MET A 39 -11.60 9.56 12.74
C MET A 39 -12.10 9.81 14.17
N LEU A 40 -12.71 8.82 14.83
CA LEU A 40 -13.14 8.94 16.22
C LEU A 40 -11.97 9.11 17.19
N LEU A 41 -10.85 8.41 16.95
CA LEU A 41 -9.64 8.55 17.76
C LEU A 41 -9.02 9.94 17.60
N MET A 42 -9.03 10.50 16.38
CA MET A 42 -8.48 11.82 16.09
C MET A 42 -9.23 12.97 16.79
N VAL A 43 -10.54 12.82 17.04
CA VAL A 43 -11.35 13.81 17.78
C VAL A 43 -10.87 14.01 19.22
N LEU A 44 -10.15 13.04 19.80
CA LEU A 44 -9.60 13.14 21.16
C LEU A 44 -8.41 14.12 21.24
N MET A 45 -7.83 14.53 20.10
CA MET A 45 -6.72 15.47 20.09
C MET A 45 -7.19 16.93 20.15
N PRO A 46 -6.61 17.76 21.04
CA PRO A 46 -7.04 19.15 21.22
C PRO A 46 -6.53 20.10 20.11
N SER A 47 -5.64 19.65 19.22
CA SER A 47 -5.01 20.46 18.19
C SER A 47 -5.42 20.00 16.81
N VAL A 48 -6.17 20.85 16.10
CA VAL A 48 -6.54 20.65 14.70
C VAL A 48 -5.30 20.50 13.82
N ASN A 49 -4.26 21.29 14.08
CA ASN A 49 -3.01 21.24 13.32
C ASN A 49 -2.32 19.87 13.43
N ALA A 50 -2.20 19.36 14.66
CA ALA A 50 -1.61 18.05 14.91
C ALA A 50 -2.40 16.91 14.23
N ILE A 51 -3.73 16.98 14.24
CA ILE A 51 -4.59 16.03 13.52
C ILE A 51 -4.28 16.05 12.02
N TYR A 52 -4.23 17.23 11.41
CA TYR A 52 -3.90 17.36 9.98
C TYR A 52 -2.51 16.82 9.67
N SER A 53 -1.51 17.14 10.50
CA SER A 53 -0.12 16.69 10.30
C SER A 53 0.01 15.17 10.34
N ILE A 54 -0.67 14.52 11.28
CA ILE A 54 -0.69 13.05 11.40
C ILE A 54 -1.38 12.44 10.17
N LEU A 55 -2.60 12.88 9.85
CA LEU A 55 -3.36 12.34 8.71
C LEU A 55 -2.62 12.47 7.37
N VAL A 56 -1.98 13.62 7.14
CA VAL A 56 -1.18 13.86 5.93
C VAL A 56 0.04 12.95 5.90
N THR A 57 0.77 12.85 7.01
CA THR A 57 1.95 11.98 7.11
C THR A 57 1.61 10.51 6.89
N MET A 58 0.53 10.01 7.51
CA MET A 58 0.06 8.63 7.32
C MET A 58 -0.35 8.35 5.88
N THR A 59 -1.08 9.29 5.28
CA THR A 59 -1.50 9.19 3.88
C THR A 59 -0.28 9.19 2.95
N ALA A 60 0.71 10.04 3.24
CA ALA A 60 1.95 10.11 2.48
C ALA A 60 2.71 8.78 2.54
N ILE A 61 3.02 8.26 3.72
CA ILE A 61 3.77 6.99 3.88
C ILE A 61 3.03 5.82 3.19
N THR A 62 1.72 5.71 3.41
CA THR A 62 0.89 4.66 2.79
C THR A 62 0.84 4.79 1.27
N SER A 63 0.84 6.02 0.74
CA SER A 63 0.87 6.26 -0.70
C SER A 63 2.23 5.99 -1.31
N LEU A 64 3.34 6.25 -0.61
CA LEU A 64 4.70 6.06 -1.11
C LEU A 64 5.07 4.57 -1.26
N LEU A 65 4.60 3.71 -0.34
CA LEU A 65 4.91 2.28 -0.32
C LEU A 65 4.58 1.54 -1.64
N PRO A 66 3.38 1.63 -2.23
CA PRO A 66 3.07 0.96 -3.50
C PRO A 66 3.93 1.49 -4.66
N TYR A 67 4.33 2.76 -4.65
CA TYR A 67 5.23 3.29 -5.68
C TYR A 67 6.63 2.72 -5.57
N LEU A 68 7.16 2.47 -4.37
CA LEU A 68 8.43 1.76 -4.20
C LEU A 68 8.38 0.36 -4.84
N LEU A 69 7.28 -0.37 -4.62
CA LEU A 69 7.03 -1.68 -5.25
C LEU A 69 6.87 -1.56 -6.78
N LEU A 70 6.24 -0.49 -7.27
CA LEU A 70 6.07 -0.24 -8.69
C LEU A 70 7.42 -0.01 -9.40
N PHE A 71 8.28 0.85 -8.85
CA PHE A 71 9.59 1.16 -9.44
C PHE A 71 10.53 -0.05 -9.40
N THR A 72 10.55 -0.80 -8.29
CA THR A 72 11.34 -2.03 -8.18
C THR A 72 10.86 -3.10 -9.17
N THR A 73 9.54 -3.28 -9.30
CA THR A 73 8.95 -4.20 -10.29
C THR A 73 9.26 -3.77 -11.72
N PHE A 74 9.19 -2.47 -12.02
CA PHE A 74 9.55 -1.94 -13.34
C PHE A 74 11.00 -2.24 -13.72
N LEU A 75 11.95 -2.02 -12.78
CA LEU A 75 13.36 -2.33 -12.96
C LEU A 75 13.58 -3.84 -13.16
N SER A 76 12.93 -4.67 -12.34
CA SER A 76 12.98 -6.13 -12.44
C SER A 76 12.42 -6.63 -13.78
N LEU A 77 11.27 -6.13 -14.22
CA LEU A 77 10.65 -6.50 -15.49
C LEU A 77 11.53 -6.12 -16.69
N LYS A 78 12.25 -5.00 -16.61
CA LYS A 78 13.16 -4.55 -17.67
C LYS A 78 14.50 -5.29 -17.69
N LYS A 79 14.86 -5.96 -16.58
CA LYS A 79 16.02 -6.87 -16.51
C LYS A 79 15.64 -8.29 -16.96
N ASN A 80 14.54 -8.82 -16.43
CA ASN A 80 14.19 -10.24 -16.55
C ASN A 80 13.32 -10.54 -17.79
N ARG A 81 12.57 -9.56 -18.30
CA ARG A 81 11.71 -9.71 -19.49
C ARG A 81 11.89 -8.56 -20.50
N PRO A 82 13.09 -8.46 -21.11
CA PRO A 82 13.39 -7.37 -22.04
C PRO A 82 12.66 -7.49 -23.39
N ASN A 83 12.33 -8.72 -23.81
CA ASN A 83 11.82 -9.02 -25.15
C ASN A 83 10.28 -9.09 -25.24
N ASP A 84 9.57 -8.92 -24.11
CA ASP A 84 8.10 -8.91 -24.10
C ASP A 84 7.57 -7.78 -25.00
N LYS A 85 6.58 -8.10 -25.85
CA LYS A 85 5.89 -7.10 -26.68
C LYS A 85 5.11 -6.16 -25.75
N ARG A 86 5.55 -4.91 -25.65
CA ARG A 86 4.89 -3.88 -24.83
C ARG A 86 4.06 -2.95 -25.73
N PRO A 87 2.74 -2.85 -25.53
CA PRO A 87 1.88 -1.96 -26.32
C PRO A 87 2.23 -0.47 -26.09
N PHE A 88 2.81 -0.16 -24.92
CA PHE A 88 3.29 1.16 -24.57
C PHE A 88 4.76 1.12 -24.09
N LYS A 89 5.56 2.10 -24.51
CA LYS A 89 6.95 2.27 -24.08
C LYS A 89 7.16 3.72 -23.64
N ALA A 90 7.42 3.92 -22.34
CA ALA A 90 7.63 5.25 -21.75
C ALA A 90 8.79 6.02 -22.40
N THR A 91 9.88 5.35 -22.76
CA THR A 91 10.98 5.95 -23.53
C THR A 91 11.52 4.97 -24.56
N ARG A 92 12.05 5.52 -25.67
CA ARG A 92 12.69 4.72 -26.73
C ARG A 92 14.00 4.09 -26.26
N ASN A 93 14.74 4.75 -25.36
CA ASN A 93 16.00 4.26 -24.82
C ASN A 93 15.82 3.53 -23.48
N SER A 94 16.18 2.24 -23.46
CA SER A 94 16.08 1.38 -22.28
C SER A 94 16.91 1.89 -21.09
N LYS A 95 18.09 2.48 -21.33
CA LYS A 95 18.96 3.00 -20.27
C LYS A 95 18.35 4.23 -19.59
N VAL A 96 17.78 5.15 -20.38
CA VAL A 96 17.09 6.36 -19.88
C VAL A 96 15.86 5.99 -19.05
N ALA A 97 15.10 4.98 -19.47
CA ALA A 97 13.98 4.49 -18.64
C ALA A 97 14.43 3.96 -17.27
N LYS A 98 15.57 3.24 -17.23
CA LYS A 98 16.11 2.70 -15.98
C LYS A 98 16.63 3.82 -15.08
N SER A 99 17.30 4.83 -15.63
CA SER A 99 17.78 5.97 -14.84
C SER A 99 16.62 6.76 -14.23
N ILE A 100 15.57 7.06 -15.01
CA ILE A 100 14.37 7.72 -14.49
C ILE A 100 13.74 6.90 -13.36
N ALA A 101 13.63 5.58 -13.52
CA ALA A 101 13.08 4.71 -12.49
C ALA A 101 13.95 4.66 -11.22
N ILE A 102 15.28 4.71 -11.35
CA ILE A 102 16.20 4.78 -10.19
C ILE A 102 16.08 6.12 -9.49
N VAL A 103 16.05 7.23 -10.23
CA VAL A 103 15.86 8.57 -9.66
C VAL A 103 14.52 8.65 -8.92
N GLY A 104 13.44 8.17 -9.56
CA GLY A 104 12.14 8.05 -8.92
C GLY A 104 12.23 7.24 -7.62
N LEU A 105 12.78 6.03 -7.69
CA LEU A 105 12.95 5.17 -6.52
C LEU A 105 13.69 5.89 -5.36
N LEU A 106 14.78 6.61 -5.67
CA LEU A 106 15.53 7.40 -4.68
C LEU A 106 14.69 8.55 -4.09
N CYS A 107 13.90 9.25 -4.90
CA CYS A 107 12.98 10.28 -4.42
C CYS A 107 11.92 9.70 -3.48
N TYR A 108 11.36 8.52 -3.77
CA TYR A 108 10.39 7.85 -2.91
C TYR A 108 11.04 7.37 -1.60
N PHE A 109 12.29 6.87 -1.63
CA PHE A 109 13.05 6.55 -0.42
C PHE A 109 13.31 7.79 0.45
N LEU A 110 13.70 8.91 -0.18
CA LEU A 110 13.89 10.19 0.51
C LEU A 110 12.58 10.69 1.15
N GLY A 111 11.48 10.69 0.40
CA GLY A 111 10.18 11.12 0.91
C GLY A 111 9.71 10.26 2.09
N MET A 112 9.94 8.95 2.02
CA MET A 112 9.62 8.04 3.13
C MET A 112 10.50 8.35 4.35
N GLY A 113 11.81 8.58 4.16
CA GLY A 113 12.73 8.95 5.25
C GLY A 113 12.38 10.29 5.92
N LEU A 114 12.00 11.29 5.13
CA LEU A 114 11.54 12.59 5.66
C LEU A 114 10.22 12.46 6.43
N SER A 115 9.35 11.54 6.02
CA SER A 115 8.08 11.30 6.69
C SER A 115 8.21 10.60 8.05
N LEU A 116 9.39 10.04 8.36
CA LEU A 116 9.72 9.50 9.70
C LEU A 116 10.16 10.58 10.69
N ILE A 117 10.39 11.82 10.22
CA ILE A 117 10.78 12.93 11.07
C ILE A 117 9.50 13.55 11.64
N PRO A 118 9.28 13.52 12.97
CA PRO A 118 8.09 14.10 13.57
C PRO A 118 8.03 15.61 13.32
N SER A 119 6.83 16.13 13.03
CA SER A 119 6.62 17.58 12.90
C SER A 119 6.71 18.28 14.26
N ASP A 120 7.12 19.55 14.25
CA ASP A 120 7.23 20.38 15.46
C ASP A 120 5.87 20.69 16.12
N GLU A 121 4.78 20.22 15.51
CA GLU A 121 3.41 20.39 15.99
C GLU A 121 3.08 19.48 17.18
N TYR A 122 3.87 18.42 17.38
CA TYR A 122 3.69 17.44 18.46
C TYR A 122 4.29 17.96 19.77
N LYS A 123 3.51 18.74 20.52
CA LYS A 123 3.97 19.40 21.76
C LYS A 123 3.96 18.47 22.97
N THR A 124 3.10 17.45 23.00
CA THR A 124 2.96 16.53 24.14
C THR A 124 3.65 15.20 23.87
N LEU A 125 4.26 14.59 24.89
CA LEU A 125 4.84 13.23 24.80
C LEU A 125 3.84 12.21 24.25
N MET A 126 2.57 12.31 24.65
CA MET A 126 1.49 11.44 24.14
C MET A 126 1.32 11.54 22.62
N GLN A 127 1.40 12.74 22.03
CA GLN A 127 1.26 12.94 20.58
C GLN A 127 2.44 12.33 19.82
N LYS A 128 3.66 12.48 20.35
CA LYS A 128 4.87 11.89 19.75
C LYS A 128 4.82 10.37 19.79
N VAL A 129 4.38 9.79 20.91
CA VAL A 129 4.24 8.33 21.06
C VAL A 129 3.13 7.80 20.14
N ILE A 130 1.99 8.48 20.04
CA ILE A 130 0.91 8.09 19.11
C ILE A 130 1.43 8.09 17.68
N TYR A 131 2.12 9.15 17.26
CA TYR A 131 2.71 9.27 15.92
C TYR A 131 3.74 8.17 15.61
N GLU A 132 4.68 7.89 16.53
CA GLU A 132 5.68 6.83 16.34
C GLU A 132 5.04 5.44 16.25
N VAL A 133 4.06 5.18 17.13
CA VAL A 133 3.32 3.92 17.14
C VAL A 133 2.47 3.76 15.88
N GLU A 134 1.82 4.82 15.40
CA GLU A 134 1.06 4.79 14.14
C GLU A 134 1.97 4.47 12.96
N ILE A 135 3.09 5.16 12.81
CA ILE A 135 3.97 4.97 11.63
C ILE A 135 4.61 3.59 11.61
N ILE A 136 5.20 3.18 12.75
CA ILE A 136 5.87 1.88 12.85
C ILE A 136 4.82 0.76 12.84
N GLY A 137 3.71 0.97 13.56
CA GLY A 137 2.59 0.05 13.66
C GLY A 137 1.95 -0.22 12.31
N ASP A 138 1.61 0.81 11.55
CA ASP A 138 1.00 0.67 10.22
C ASP A 138 1.94 0.01 9.23
N GLY A 139 3.22 0.43 9.20
CA GLY A 139 4.22 -0.17 8.33
C GLY A 139 4.40 -1.66 8.60
N PHE A 140 4.48 -2.04 9.88
CA PHE A 140 4.56 -3.44 10.31
C PHE A 140 3.25 -4.19 10.01
N PHE A 141 2.11 -3.60 10.33
CA PHE A 141 0.79 -4.20 10.15
C PHE A 141 0.51 -4.49 8.68
N ILE A 142 0.76 -3.54 7.77
CA ILE A 142 0.59 -3.73 6.32
C ILE A 142 1.51 -4.84 5.81
N SER A 143 2.78 -4.84 6.23
CA SER A 143 3.76 -5.85 5.83
C SER A 143 3.38 -7.25 6.32
N TRP A 144 2.97 -7.35 7.59
CA TRP A 144 2.51 -8.59 8.22
C TRP A 144 1.23 -9.11 7.56
N LEU A 145 0.25 -8.23 7.33
CA LEU A 145 -1.03 -8.57 6.72
C LEU A 145 -0.82 -9.05 5.27
N GLY A 146 0.07 -8.39 4.51
CA GLY A 146 0.51 -8.84 3.19
C GLY A 146 1.14 -10.23 3.22
N PHE A 147 2.05 -10.49 4.16
CA PHE A 147 2.70 -11.80 4.34
C PHE A 147 1.70 -12.91 4.72
N VAL A 148 0.77 -12.62 5.64
CA VAL A 148 -0.28 -13.58 6.04
C VAL A 148 -1.20 -13.92 4.86
N ILE A 149 -1.61 -12.91 4.10
CA ILE A 149 -2.43 -13.09 2.90
C ILE A 149 -1.67 -13.93 1.86
N TRP A 150 -0.40 -13.61 1.60
CA TRP A 150 0.44 -14.36 0.69
C TRP A 150 0.61 -15.83 1.10
N ASN A 151 0.93 -16.09 2.37
CA ASN A 151 1.09 -17.45 2.87
C ASN A 151 -0.21 -18.26 2.79
N ARG A 152 -1.37 -17.63 3.04
CA ARG A 152 -2.67 -18.27 2.87
C ARG A 152 -2.93 -18.60 1.40
N TYR A 153 -2.63 -17.66 0.50
CA TYR A 153 -2.74 -17.87 -0.94
C TYR A 153 -1.84 -19.02 -1.41
N GLU A 154 -0.56 -19.03 -1.03
CA GLU A 154 0.40 -20.07 -1.42
C GLU A 154 -0.03 -21.45 -0.92
N LYS A 155 -0.54 -21.55 0.32
CA LYS A 155 -1.13 -22.79 0.85
C LYS A 155 -2.34 -23.25 0.03
N LYS A 156 -3.23 -22.34 -0.37
CA LYS A 156 -4.41 -22.68 -1.20
C LYS A 156 -4.01 -23.15 -2.60
N VAL A 157 -2.97 -22.54 -3.20
CA VAL A 157 -2.41 -22.96 -4.50
C VAL A 157 -1.74 -24.33 -4.39
N LYS A 158 -0.88 -24.56 -3.38
CA LYS A 158 -0.23 -25.86 -3.12
C LYS A 158 -1.24 -26.99 -2.89
N ASN A 159 -2.36 -26.68 -2.23
CA ASN A 159 -3.43 -27.65 -1.96
C ASN A 159 -4.39 -27.86 -3.15
N GLY A 160 -4.09 -27.32 -4.34
CA GLY A 160 -4.90 -27.50 -5.55
C GLY A 160 -6.28 -26.82 -5.51
N LYS A 161 -6.54 -25.97 -4.51
CA LYS A 161 -7.84 -25.27 -4.37
C LYS A 161 -7.97 -24.06 -5.30
N ILE A 162 -6.87 -23.60 -5.89
CA ILE A 162 -6.81 -22.47 -6.82
C ILE A 162 -5.84 -22.84 -7.94
N ASP A 163 -6.29 -22.79 -9.20
CA ASP A 163 -5.43 -23.03 -10.36
C ASP A 163 -4.53 -21.82 -10.64
N ASN A 164 -3.23 -22.06 -10.78
CA ASN A 164 -2.23 -21.03 -11.05
C ASN A 164 -2.38 -20.44 -12.47
N LYS A 165 -3.09 -21.14 -13.38
CA LYS A 165 -3.16 -20.83 -14.81
C LYS A 165 -4.14 -19.74 -15.27
N SER A 166 -4.93 -19.11 -14.39
CA SER A 166 -5.74 -17.96 -14.80
C SER A 166 -4.87 -16.69 -14.83
N ALA A 167 -4.09 -16.53 -15.90
CA ALA A 167 -3.38 -15.33 -16.31
C ALA A 167 -3.59 -15.13 -17.81
#